data_AF-A0A947VF74-F1
#
_entry.id   AF-A0A947VF74-F1
#
_cell.length_a   1.000
_cell.length_b   1.000
_cell.length_c   1.000
_cell.angle_alpha   90.00
_cell.angle_beta   90.00
_cell.angle_gamma   90.00
#
_symmetry.space_group_name_H-M   'P 1'
#
loop_
_entity.id
_entity.type
_entity.pdbx_description
1 polymer ?
#
loop_
_entity_poly.entity_id
_entity_poly.type
_entity_poly.pdbx_seq_one_letter_code
_entity_poly.pdbx_strand_id
1 'polypeptide(L)'
;MNKYSVFCVSDHTGVTVEAVAKSVLAQFPQIECSLITLPFIDSSDKAQAAAARIAAAPAPMVFSSLTDPALRAPFRHAGLRLFDVFELIAPAIETALGEAAIPSGGRTHGMTNNYDARMDAVNFALKLDDGLNPERLGQADLILIGVSRVGKTPSALYLALQYGLRVANYPLTPDDLAHDNLPGVLLDHLPRLRALTLSAERLAAIRQARYPDSRYASLAQCRDELAAAERLFERHALPVLDTSRMSVEEIAARLRSQP
;
A
#
# COMPACT_ATOMS: atom_id res chain seq x y z
N MET A 1 7.92 12.08 30.40
CA MET A 1 8.00 11.96 28.92
C MET A 1 7.11 13.02 28.32
N ASN A 2 7.63 13.82 27.38
CA ASN A 2 6.83 14.87 26.75
C ASN A 2 5.92 14.25 25.69
N LYS A 3 4.62 14.27 25.94
CA LYS A 3 3.61 13.80 25.00
C LYS A 3 3.26 14.95 24.05
N TYR A 4 3.54 14.78 22.76
CA TYR A 4 3.22 15.78 21.74
C TYR A 4 1.92 15.44 21.02
N SER A 5 1.11 16.47 20.79
CA SER A 5 -0.08 16.37 19.95
C SER A 5 0.30 16.80 18.53
N VAL A 6 0.41 15.83 17.62
CA VAL A 6 0.80 16.08 16.23
C VAL A 6 -0.45 16.16 15.37
N PHE A 7 -0.65 17.27 14.69
CA PHE A 7 -1.78 17.50 13.81
C PHE A 7 -1.31 17.49 12.35
N CYS A 8 -1.95 16.68 11.52
CA CYS A 8 -1.72 16.60 10.08
C CYS A 8 -2.85 17.33 9.36
N VAL A 9 -2.56 18.49 8.78
CA VAL A 9 -3.56 19.40 8.19
C VAL A 9 -3.44 19.40 6.67
N SER A 10 -4.54 19.17 5.96
CA SER A 10 -4.58 19.16 4.50
C SER A 10 -5.88 19.78 3.99
N ASP A 11 -5.80 20.44 2.84
CA ASP A 11 -6.93 20.90 2.01
C ASP A 11 -7.60 19.75 1.23
N HIS A 12 -7.06 18.53 1.36
CA HIS A 12 -7.58 17.30 0.76
C HIS A 12 -7.67 16.19 1.82
N THR A 13 -7.41 14.93 1.46
CA THR A 13 -7.61 13.77 2.34
C THR A 13 -6.63 13.68 3.53
N GLY A 14 -5.51 14.39 3.51
CA GLY A 14 -4.49 14.32 4.57
C GLY A 14 -3.56 13.11 4.51
N VAL A 15 -3.79 12.15 3.60
CA VAL A 15 -2.98 10.91 3.49
C VAL A 15 -1.50 11.20 3.28
N THR A 16 -1.17 12.17 2.42
CA THR A 16 0.22 12.52 2.09
C THR A 16 0.95 13.10 3.29
N VAL A 17 0.38 14.11 3.95
CA VAL A 17 1.02 14.76 5.11
C VAL A 17 1.12 13.81 6.31
N GLU A 18 0.14 12.92 6.49
CA GLU A 18 0.18 11.90 7.53
C GLU A 18 1.32 10.90 7.29
N ALA A 19 1.51 10.44 6.06
CA ALA A 19 2.63 9.56 5.71
C ALA A 19 3.98 10.23 5.98
N VAL A 20 4.14 11.50 5.56
CA VAL A 20 5.36 12.29 5.82
C VAL A 20 5.60 12.44 7.33
N ALA A 21 4.58 12.83 8.10
CA ALA A 21 4.69 12.99 9.55
C ALA A 21 5.10 11.68 10.22
N LYS A 22 4.47 10.55 9.87
CA LYS A 22 4.83 9.22 10.41
C LYS A 22 6.28 8.86 10.09
N SER A 23 6.73 9.04 8.84
CA SER A 23 8.10 8.74 8.42
C SER A 23 9.15 9.61 9.11
N VAL A 24 8.88 10.90 9.28
CA VAL A 24 9.80 11.81 9.98
C VAL A 24 9.84 11.49 11.49
N LEU A 25 8.69 11.29 12.12
CA LEU A 25 8.60 11.04 13.56
C LEU A 25 9.16 9.67 13.96
N ALA A 26 9.13 8.67 13.07
CA ALA A 26 9.77 7.38 13.30
C ALA A 26 11.29 7.48 13.56
N GLN A 27 11.94 8.58 13.14
CA GLN A 27 13.35 8.85 13.42
C GLN A 27 13.60 9.34 14.86
N PHE A 28 12.55 9.58 15.65
CA PHE A 28 12.60 10.05 17.03
C PHE A 28 11.93 9.03 17.99
N PRO A 29 12.48 7.82 18.14
CA PRO A 29 11.81 6.70 18.84
C PRO A 29 11.55 6.94 20.33
N GLN A 30 12.22 7.93 20.93
CA GLN A 30 12.08 8.29 22.34
C GLN A 30 10.90 9.24 22.60
N ILE A 31 10.22 9.72 21.55
CA ILE A 31 9.12 10.70 21.65
C ILE A 31 7.79 9.98 21.46
N GLU A 32 6.90 10.11 22.45
CA GLU A 32 5.51 9.70 22.31
C GLU A 32 4.69 10.80 21.65
N CYS A 33 4.14 10.49 20.47
CA CYS A 33 3.30 11.38 19.69
C CYS A 33 1.91 10.77 19.48
N SER A 34 0.86 11.57 19.69
CA SER A 34 -0.49 11.25 19.20
C SER A 34 -0.72 12.00 17.89
N LEU A 35 -0.98 11.26 16.81
CA LEU A 35 -1.20 11.84 15.48
C LEU A 35 -2.69 11.99 15.20
N ILE A 36 -3.11 13.19 14.78
CA ILE A 36 -4.50 13.57 14.51
C ILE A 36 -4.56 14.20 13.12
N THR A 37 -5.29 13.59 12.19
CA THR A 37 -5.46 14.12 10.83
C THR A 37 -6.71 15.01 10.75
N LEU A 38 -6.55 16.23 10.21
CA LEU A 38 -7.59 17.19 9.91
C LEU A 38 -7.66 17.39 8.38
N PRO A 39 -8.50 16.62 7.68
CA PRO A 39 -8.64 16.72 6.23
C PRO A 39 -9.60 17.85 5.82
N PHE A 40 -9.58 18.20 4.54
CA PHE A 40 -10.49 19.15 3.89
C PHE A 40 -10.53 20.55 4.53
N ILE A 41 -9.38 21.04 4.99
CA ILE A 41 -9.17 22.40 5.45
C ILE A 41 -8.90 23.29 4.23
N ASP A 42 -9.96 23.52 3.45
CA ASP A 42 -9.96 24.13 2.11
C ASP A 42 -10.54 25.55 2.07
N SER A 43 -10.79 26.15 3.24
CA SER A 43 -11.35 27.49 3.38
C SER A 43 -10.79 28.22 4.60
N SER A 44 -10.81 29.55 4.56
CA SER A 44 -10.27 30.38 5.65
C SER A 44 -10.95 30.07 6.99
N ASP A 45 -12.28 29.93 7.01
CA ASP A 45 -13.03 29.64 8.23
C ASP A 45 -12.63 28.29 8.85
N LYS A 46 -12.48 27.25 8.02
CA LYS A 46 -12.00 25.94 8.47
C LYS A 46 -10.57 26.02 9.00
N ALA A 47 -9.69 26.77 8.33
CA ALA A 47 -8.30 26.94 8.76
C ALA A 47 -8.22 27.68 10.10
N GLN A 48 -9.03 28.73 10.31
CA GLN A 48 -9.12 29.45 11.58
C GLN A 48 -9.65 28.55 12.70
N ALA A 49 -10.73 27.81 12.45
CA ALA A 49 -11.29 26.87 13.43
C ALA A 49 -10.29 25.75 13.79
N ALA A 50 -9.57 25.22 12.80
CA ALA A 50 -8.53 24.23 13.01
C ALA A 50 -7.36 24.80 13.84
N ALA A 51 -6.86 25.99 13.50
CA ALA A 51 -5.79 26.64 14.24
C ALA A 51 -6.18 26.88 15.70
N ALA A 52 -7.40 27.37 15.97
CA ALA A 52 -7.91 27.57 17.32
C ALA A 52 -7.99 26.24 18.11
N ARG A 53 -8.50 25.17 17.47
CA ARG A 53 -8.56 23.83 18.08
C ARG A 53 -7.17 23.30 18.43
N ILE A 54 -6.20 23.46 17.54
CA ILE A 54 -4.84 22.96 17.73
C ILE A 54 -4.12 23.75 18.83
N ALA A 55 -4.30 25.06 18.90
CA ALA A 55 -3.69 25.92 19.91
C ALA A 55 -4.13 25.55 21.34
N ALA A 56 -5.33 24.99 21.51
CA ALA A 56 -5.82 24.50 22.79
C ALA A 56 -5.23 23.13 23.21
N ALA A 57 -4.52 22.43 22.32
CA ALA A 57 -3.94 21.12 22.62
C ALA A 57 -2.59 21.25 23.37
N PRO A 58 -2.21 20.26 24.19
CA PRO A 58 -0.91 20.28 24.86
C PRO A 58 0.22 20.03 23.85
N ALA A 59 1.21 20.91 23.89
CA ALA A 59 2.44 20.87 23.08
C ALA A 59 2.18 20.54 21.60
N PRO A 60 1.40 21.38 20.87
CA PRO A 60 0.98 21.05 19.52
C PRO A 60 2.15 21.17 18.54
N MET A 61 2.11 20.33 17.52
CA MET A 61 2.97 20.38 16.34
C MET A 61 2.10 20.17 15.12
N VAL A 62 2.27 20.98 14.08
CA VAL A 62 1.43 20.93 12.88
C VAL A 62 2.30 20.52 11.69
N PHE A 63 2.00 19.38 11.11
CA PHE A 63 2.44 19.04 9.75
C PHE A 63 1.34 19.45 8.79
N SER A 64 1.70 20.06 7.67
CA SER A 64 0.72 20.52 6.71
C SER A 64 1.09 20.17 5.27
N SER A 65 0.07 19.95 4.45
CA SER A 65 0.16 19.93 2.99
C SER A 65 -0.88 20.88 2.41
N LEU A 66 -0.98 22.08 2.95
CA LEU A 66 -1.91 23.10 2.45
C LEU A 66 -1.27 23.75 1.22
N THR A 67 -1.93 23.63 0.06
CA THR A 67 -1.38 24.17 -1.20
C THR A 67 -1.42 25.70 -1.23
N ASP A 68 -2.48 26.30 -0.66
CA ASP A 68 -2.68 27.74 -0.61
C ASP A 68 -1.96 28.39 0.60
N PRO A 69 -1.01 29.32 0.38
CA PRO A 69 -0.40 30.12 1.45
C PRO A 69 -1.39 30.80 2.39
N ALA A 70 -2.55 31.26 1.89
CA ALA A 70 -3.55 31.95 2.70
C ALA A 70 -4.15 31.03 3.78
N LEU A 71 -4.25 29.72 3.51
CA LEU A 71 -4.76 28.74 4.47
C LEU A 71 -3.72 28.41 5.56
N ARG A 72 -2.43 28.67 5.33
CA ARG A 72 -1.36 28.49 6.33
C ARG A 72 -1.30 29.65 7.34
N ALA A 73 -1.74 30.84 6.94
CA ALA A 73 -1.62 32.06 7.74
C ALA A 73 -2.28 31.96 9.15
N PRO A 74 -3.49 31.38 9.32
CA PRO A 74 -4.11 31.24 10.64
C PRO A 74 -3.28 30.43 11.64
N PHE A 75 -2.62 29.36 11.19
CA PHE A 75 -1.78 28.53 12.05
C PHE A 75 -0.55 29.29 12.55
N ARG A 76 0.06 30.11 11.68
CA ARG A 76 1.19 30.99 12.05
C ARG A 76 0.77 32.08 13.01
N HIS A 77 -0.38 32.73 12.77
CA HIS A 77 -0.93 33.76 13.65
C HIS A 77 -1.22 33.22 15.06
N ALA A 78 -1.63 31.96 15.16
CA ALA A 78 -1.83 31.27 16.44
C ALA A 78 -0.52 30.85 17.13
N GLY A 79 0.66 31.17 16.57
CA GLY A 79 1.96 30.82 17.14
C GLY A 79 2.29 29.32 17.07
N LEU A 80 1.61 28.57 16.20
CA LEU A 80 1.81 27.12 16.07
C LEU A 80 3.10 26.81 15.32
N ARG A 81 3.79 25.75 15.76
CA ARG A 81 4.94 25.17 15.04
C ARG A 81 4.43 24.44 13.80
N LEU A 82 4.47 25.13 12.65
CA LEU A 82 3.99 24.66 11.36
C LEU A 82 5.15 24.15 10.49
N PHE A 83 5.05 22.89 10.07
CA PHE A 83 5.93 22.21 9.12
C PHE A 83 5.14 21.87 7.87
N ASP A 84 5.10 22.79 6.91
CA ASP A 84 4.37 22.58 5.65
C ASP A 84 5.27 21.97 4.57
N VAL A 85 4.82 20.86 3.99
CA VAL A 85 5.60 20.08 3.00
C VAL A 85 5.87 20.89 1.74
N PHE A 86 4.90 21.67 1.27
CA PHE A 86 5.07 22.47 0.06
C PHE A 86 5.98 23.65 0.31
N GLU A 87 5.83 24.35 1.44
CA GLU A 87 6.71 25.46 1.80
C GLU A 87 8.17 25.03 1.96
N LEU A 88 8.41 23.82 2.48
CA LEU A 88 9.76 23.29 2.68
C LEU A 88 10.42 22.79 1.39
N ILE A 89 9.65 22.27 0.42
CA ILE A 89 10.19 21.58 -0.76
C ILE A 89 10.07 22.42 -2.04
N ALA A 90 8.98 23.18 -2.22
CA ALA A 90 8.73 23.91 -3.45
C ALA A 90 9.86 24.87 -3.85
N PRO A 91 10.46 25.68 -2.94
CA PRO A 91 11.54 26.60 -3.33
C PRO A 91 12.76 25.92 -3.94
N ALA A 92 13.10 24.71 -3.47
CA ALA A 92 14.19 23.92 -4.03
C ALA A 92 13.87 23.41 -5.44
N ILE A 93 12.61 23.02 -5.68
CA ILE A 93 12.14 22.59 -7.00
C ILE A 93 12.06 23.78 -7.96
N GLU A 94 11.53 24.92 -7.53
CA GLU A 94 11.46 26.15 -8.34
C GLU A 94 12.86 26.58 -8.80
N THR A 95 13.84 26.52 -7.89
CA THR A 95 15.23 26.81 -8.21
C THR A 95 15.80 25.84 -9.25
N ALA A 96 15.49 24.55 -9.12
CA ALA A 96 15.97 23.53 -10.05
C ALA A 96 15.32 23.59 -11.43
N LEU A 97 14.05 24.01 -11.50
CA LEU A 97 13.28 24.11 -12.74
C LEU A 97 13.36 25.48 -13.41
N GLY A 98 13.73 26.53 -12.67
CA GLY A 98 13.69 27.91 -13.15
C GLY A 98 12.27 28.48 -13.31
N GLU A 99 11.27 27.82 -12.73
CA GLU A 99 9.86 28.20 -12.81
C GLU A 99 9.22 28.26 -11.42
N ALA A 100 8.34 29.24 -11.19
CA ALA A 100 7.62 29.37 -9.93
C ALA A 100 6.47 28.36 -9.83
N ALA A 101 6.25 27.80 -8.65
CA ALA A 101 5.15 26.91 -8.37
C ALA A 101 3.83 27.71 -8.39
N ILE A 102 2.82 27.15 -9.05
CA ILE A 102 1.49 27.74 -9.09
C ILE A 102 0.67 27.14 -7.93
N PRO A 103 0.15 27.96 -7.00
CA PRO A 103 -0.75 27.47 -5.96
C PRO A 103 -2.03 26.93 -6.59
N SER A 104 -2.13 25.61 -6.72
CA SER A 104 -3.28 24.95 -7.32
C SER A 104 -4.23 24.47 -6.22
N GLY A 105 -5.13 25.36 -5.77
CA GLY A 105 -6.19 24.98 -4.83
C GLY A 105 -6.99 23.79 -5.35
N GLY A 106 -6.78 22.62 -4.75
CA GLY A 106 -7.52 21.37 -5.04
C GLY A 106 -7.36 20.79 -6.46
N ARG A 107 -6.44 21.30 -7.29
CA ARG A 107 -6.27 20.83 -8.68
C ARG A 107 -5.03 19.97 -8.83
N THR A 108 -5.18 18.66 -8.61
CA THR A 108 -4.29 17.66 -9.20
C THR A 108 -4.55 17.59 -10.71
N HIS A 109 -4.03 18.55 -11.48
CA HIS A 109 -4.02 18.47 -12.94
C HIS A 109 -3.23 17.22 -13.36
N GLY A 110 -3.91 16.23 -13.93
CA GLY A 110 -3.26 15.11 -14.63
C GLY A 110 -3.73 13.69 -14.31
N MET A 111 -4.63 13.47 -13.34
CA MET A 111 -5.03 12.10 -12.93
C MET A 111 -6.22 11.50 -13.69
N THR A 112 -6.90 12.23 -14.57
CA THR A 112 -8.10 11.73 -15.27
C THR A 112 -7.80 10.52 -16.17
N ASN A 113 -6.70 10.54 -16.94
CA ASN A 113 -6.32 9.40 -17.78
C ASN A 113 -5.87 8.15 -17.01
N ASN A 114 -5.58 8.27 -15.70
CA ASN A 114 -5.10 7.16 -14.88
C ASN A 114 -6.21 6.55 -14.01
N TYR A 115 -7.40 7.18 -13.93
CA TYR A 115 -8.50 6.65 -13.14
C TYR A 115 -9.16 5.45 -13.81
N ASP A 116 -9.55 5.57 -15.08
CA ASP A 116 -10.26 4.50 -15.80
C ASP A 116 -9.37 3.27 -15.96
N ALA A 117 -8.11 3.45 -16.38
CA ALA A 117 -7.13 2.36 -16.49
C ALA A 117 -6.89 1.65 -15.14
N ARG A 118 -6.88 2.41 -14.03
CA ARG A 118 -6.77 1.86 -12.68
C ARG A 118 -8.03 1.11 -12.27
N MET A 119 -9.22 1.62 -12.60
CA MET A 119 -10.47 0.91 -12.33
C MET A 119 -10.56 -0.38 -13.14
N ASP A 120 -10.09 -0.39 -14.37
CA ASP A 120 -9.95 -1.61 -15.18
C ASP A 120 -9.00 -2.61 -14.52
N ALA A 121 -7.84 -2.17 -14.04
CA ALA A 121 -6.90 -3.01 -13.32
C ALA A 121 -7.50 -3.58 -12.02
N VAL A 122 -8.25 -2.77 -11.27
CA VAL A 122 -8.94 -3.19 -10.05
C VAL A 122 -10.03 -4.22 -10.37
N ASN A 123 -10.85 -3.97 -11.39
CA ASN A 123 -11.86 -4.91 -11.87
C ASN A 123 -11.21 -6.21 -12.33
N PHE A 124 -10.04 -6.13 -12.97
CA PHE A 124 -9.27 -7.30 -13.37
C PHE A 124 -8.80 -8.10 -12.13
N ALA A 125 -8.25 -7.46 -11.11
CA ALA A 125 -7.77 -8.12 -9.89
C ALA A 125 -8.90 -8.65 -8.97
N LEU A 126 -10.06 -7.98 -8.96
CA LEU A 126 -11.25 -8.37 -8.18
C LEU A 126 -12.03 -9.52 -8.80
N LYS A 127 -11.91 -9.74 -10.11
CA LYS A 127 -12.46 -10.92 -10.76
C LYS A 127 -11.68 -12.15 -10.28
N LEU A 128 -12.09 -12.65 -9.12
CA LEU A 128 -11.73 -13.90 -8.48
C LEU A 128 -12.38 -15.05 -9.24
N ASP A 129 -12.09 -15.17 -10.54
CA ASP A 129 -12.15 -16.49 -11.14
C ASP A 129 -10.96 -17.24 -10.56
N ASP A 130 -11.12 -18.48 -10.15
CA ASP A 130 -10.07 -19.33 -9.59
C ASP A 130 -8.99 -19.66 -10.65
N GLY A 131 -8.35 -18.69 -11.30
CA GLY A 131 -7.24 -18.88 -12.23
C GLY A 131 -7.54 -19.67 -13.51
N LEU A 132 -8.76 -20.19 -13.69
CA LEU A 132 -9.10 -21.19 -14.71
C LEU A 132 -9.38 -20.63 -16.11
N ASN A 133 -9.29 -19.31 -16.35
CA ASN A 133 -9.47 -18.76 -17.68
C ASN A 133 -8.11 -18.42 -18.32
N PRO A 134 -7.59 -19.24 -19.27
CA PRO A 134 -6.32 -19.01 -19.94
C PRO A 134 -6.24 -17.66 -20.65
N GLU A 135 -7.34 -17.19 -21.24
CA GLU A 135 -7.37 -15.91 -21.95
C GLU A 135 -7.10 -14.73 -21.00
N ARG A 136 -7.54 -14.83 -19.74
CA ARG A 136 -7.27 -13.81 -18.73
C ARG A 136 -5.82 -13.82 -18.29
N LEU A 137 -5.19 -14.99 -18.14
CA LEU A 137 -3.76 -15.07 -17.82
C LEU A 137 -2.92 -14.39 -18.90
N GLY A 138 -3.31 -14.51 -20.17
CA GLY A 138 -2.72 -13.80 -21.29
C GLY A 138 -2.76 -12.27 -21.18
N GLN A 139 -3.79 -11.72 -20.53
CA GLN A 139 -4.01 -10.27 -20.36
C GLN A 139 -3.39 -9.68 -19.09
N ALA A 140 -2.87 -10.53 -18.19
CA ALA A 140 -2.31 -10.10 -16.92
C ALA A 140 -0.92 -9.47 -17.10
N ASP A 141 -0.66 -8.37 -16.41
CA ASP A 141 0.69 -7.78 -16.32
C ASP A 141 1.57 -8.59 -15.37
N LEU A 142 0.95 -9.18 -14.34
CA LEU A 142 1.59 -9.97 -13.30
C LEU A 142 0.67 -11.11 -12.86
N ILE A 143 1.23 -12.29 -12.60
CA ILE A 143 0.45 -13.45 -12.14
C ILE A 143 1.05 -13.92 -10.81
N LEU A 144 0.27 -13.79 -9.75
CA LEU A 144 0.66 -14.27 -8.42
C LEU A 144 0.22 -15.71 -8.24
N ILE A 145 1.15 -16.58 -7.85
CA ILE A 145 0.88 -18.00 -7.59
C ILE A 145 1.30 -18.38 -6.16
N GLY A 146 0.69 -19.44 -5.63
CA GLY A 146 1.00 -19.97 -4.31
C GLY A 146 -0.18 -20.59 -3.60
N VAL A 147 0.06 -21.17 -2.43
CA VAL A 147 -1.00 -21.85 -1.66
C VAL A 147 -2.04 -20.85 -1.14
N SER A 148 -3.22 -21.32 -0.77
CA SER A 148 -4.25 -20.43 -0.21
C SER A 148 -3.75 -19.74 1.06
N ARG A 149 -3.94 -18.42 1.15
CA ARG A 149 -3.56 -17.51 2.27
C ARG A 149 -2.13 -16.98 2.34
N VAL A 150 -1.37 -17.11 1.26
CA VAL A 150 -0.05 -16.44 1.14
C VAL A 150 -0.08 -14.95 0.80
N GLY A 151 -1.21 -14.27 0.99
CA GLY A 151 -1.31 -12.83 0.72
C GLY A 151 -1.48 -12.43 -0.74
N LYS A 152 -1.75 -13.37 -1.67
CA LYS A 152 -1.96 -13.06 -3.10
C LYS A 152 -3.07 -12.05 -3.35
N THR A 153 -4.29 -12.31 -2.86
CA THR A 153 -5.46 -11.45 -3.08
C THR A 153 -5.25 -10.00 -2.61
N PRO A 154 -4.83 -9.73 -1.35
CA PRO A 154 -4.60 -8.36 -0.92
C PRO A 154 -3.46 -7.68 -1.69
N SER A 155 -2.41 -8.42 -2.06
CA SER A 155 -1.29 -7.89 -2.84
C SER A 155 -1.71 -7.54 -4.28
N ALA A 156 -2.48 -8.40 -4.94
CA ALA A 156 -3.02 -8.16 -6.27
C ALA A 156 -3.92 -6.91 -6.30
N LEU A 157 -4.82 -6.78 -5.32
CA LEU A 157 -5.70 -5.63 -5.21
C LEU A 157 -4.92 -4.35 -4.93
N TYR A 158 -3.92 -4.40 -4.05
CA TYR A 158 -3.07 -3.24 -3.77
C TYR A 158 -2.27 -2.79 -4.99
N LEU A 159 -1.66 -3.74 -5.71
CA LEU A 159 -0.92 -3.47 -6.95
C LEU A 159 -1.82 -2.82 -8.01
N ALA A 160 -3.07 -3.30 -8.15
CA ALA A 160 -4.05 -2.70 -9.04
C ALA A 160 -4.45 -1.28 -8.60
N LEU A 161 -4.75 -1.08 -7.31
CA LEU A 161 -5.18 0.22 -6.78
C LEU A 161 -4.08 1.29 -6.82
N GLN A 162 -2.85 0.93 -6.47
CA GLN A 162 -1.76 1.90 -6.34
C GLN A 162 -0.98 2.09 -7.63
N TYR A 163 -0.86 1.03 -8.44
CA TYR A 163 0.01 1.03 -9.62
C TYR A 163 -0.73 0.74 -10.93
N GLY A 164 -2.03 0.47 -10.90
CA GLY A 164 -2.81 0.23 -12.12
C GLY A 164 -2.47 -1.07 -12.84
N LEU A 165 -1.88 -2.05 -12.15
CA LEU A 165 -1.47 -3.32 -12.75
C LEU A 165 -2.61 -4.34 -12.78
N ARG A 166 -2.79 -5.00 -13.92
CA ARG A 166 -3.69 -6.16 -14.08
C ARG A 166 -3.03 -7.39 -13.46
N VAL A 167 -3.31 -7.62 -12.18
CA VAL A 167 -2.72 -8.75 -11.46
C VAL A 167 -3.69 -9.93 -11.42
N ALA A 168 -3.32 -11.05 -12.03
CA ALA A 168 -4.04 -12.31 -11.89
C ALA A 168 -3.60 -13.04 -10.62
N ASN A 169 -4.54 -13.67 -9.94
CA ASN A 169 -4.30 -14.41 -8.71
C ASN A 169 -4.64 -15.88 -8.95
N TYR A 170 -3.63 -16.70 -9.22
CA TYR A 170 -3.80 -18.13 -9.47
C TYR A 170 -3.56 -18.91 -8.16
N PRO A 171 -4.60 -19.50 -7.53
CA PRO A 171 -4.40 -20.35 -6.37
C PRO A 171 -3.84 -21.71 -6.80
N LEU A 172 -2.76 -22.18 -6.17
CA LEU A 172 -2.38 -23.58 -6.29
C LEU A 172 -3.32 -24.41 -5.42
N THR A 173 -4.10 -25.28 -6.06
CA THR A 173 -5.02 -26.22 -5.43
C THR A 173 -4.28 -27.46 -4.94
N PRO A 174 -4.87 -28.26 -4.02
CA PRO A 174 -4.27 -29.54 -3.63
C PRO A 174 -4.00 -30.47 -4.82
N ASP A 175 -4.84 -30.44 -5.85
CA ASP A 175 -4.66 -31.23 -7.07
C ASP A 175 -3.45 -30.72 -7.85
N ASP A 176 -3.26 -29.41 -8.01
CA ASP A 176 -2.06 -28.86 -8.66
C ASP A 176 -0.78 -29.27 -7.90
N LEU A 177 -0.83 -29.22 -6.56
CA LEU A 177 0.30 -29.59 -5.68
C LEU A 177 0.61 -31.09 -5.66
N ALA A 178 -0.32 -31.94 -6.09
CA ALA A 178 -0.12 -33.37 -6.19
C ALA A 178 0.67 -33.79 -7.45
N HIS A 179 0.81 -32.88 -8.43
CA HIS A 179 1.57 -33.13 -9.65
C HIS A 179 3.01 -32.60 -9.54
N ASP A 180 3.91 -33.14 -10.37
CA ASP A 180 5.32 -32.76 -10.41
C ASP A 180 5.60 -31.48 -11.23
N ASN A 181 4.58 -30.88 -11.84
CA ASN A 181 4.73 -29.77 -12.78
C ASN A 181 3.65 -28.71 -12.55
N LEU A 182 3.93 -27.46 -12.91
CA LEU A 182 2.91 -26.41 -12.87
C LEU A 182 1.75 -26.75 -13.83
N PRO A 183 0.52 -26.32 -13.51
CA PRO A 183 -0.61 -26.38 -14.44
C PRO A 183 -0.23 -25.85 -15.82
N GLY A 184 -0.58 -26.58 -16.89
CA GLY A 184 -0.15 -26.26 -18.25
C GLY A 184 -0.49 -24.83 -18.67
N VAL A 185 -1.63 -24.31 -18.21
CA VAL A 185 -2.08 -22.93 -18.44
C VAL A 185 -1.13 -21.86 -17.90
N LEU A 186 -0.22 -22.19 -16.98
CA LEU A 186 0.77 -21.26 -16.42
C LEU A 186 2.11 -21.30 -17.16
N LEU A 187 2.41 -22.38 -17.88
CA LEU A 187 3.72 -22.58 -18.51
C LEU A 187 4.01 -21.55 -19.60
N ASP A 188 2.97 -21.07 -20.30
CA ASP A 188 3.10 -20.02 -21.32
C ASP A 188 3.33 -18.62 -20.72
N HIS A 189 3.25 -18.49 -19.39
CA HIS A 189 3.34 -17.21 -18.69
C HIS A 189 4.46 -17.13 -17.66
N LEU A 190 5.42 -18.07 -17.66
CA LEU A 190 6.55 -18.13 -16.70
C LEU A 190 7.22 -16.77 -16.40
N PRO A 191 7.53 -15.90 -17.39
CA PRO A 191 8.18 -14.61 -17.10
C PRO A 191 7.33 -13.66 -16.23
N ARG A 192 6.01 -13.79 -16.29
CA ARG A 192 5.04 -12.98 -15.55
C ARG A 192 4.65 -13.61 -14.20
N LEU A 193 5.11 -14.82 -13.90
CA LEU A 193 4.79 -15.48 -12.64
C LEU A 193 5.65 -14.90 -11.51
N ARG A 194 5.02 -14.67 -10.36
CA ARG A 194 5.68 -14.46 -9.07
C ARG A 194 5.03 -15.36 -8.03
N ALA A 195 5.85 -16.14 -7.35
CA ALA A 195 5.38 -17.05 -6.32
C ALA A 195 5.42 -16.36 -4.95
N LEU A 196 4.35 -16.53 -4.17
CA LEU A 196 4.30 -16.07 -2.79
C LEU A 196 4.31 -17.28 -1.85
N THR A 197 5.11 -17.19 -0.80
CA THR A 197 5.20 -18.18 0.27
C THR A 197 5.22 -17.50 1.64
N LEU A 198 5.10 -18.28 2.72
CA LEU A 198 5.36 -17.85 4.08
C LEU A 198 5.63 -19.05 4.98
N SER A 199 6.03 -18.80 6.23
CA SER A 199 6.24 -19.86 7.21
C SER A 199 4.95 -20.64 7.49
N ALA A 200 5.10 -21.95 7.70
CA ALA A 200 3.97 -22.83 7.98
C ALA A 200 3.23 -22.43 9.26
N GLU A 201 3.95 -21.94 10.28
CA GLU A 201 3.38 -21.46 11.53
C GLU A 201 2.48 -20.24 11.29
N ARG A 202 2.93 -19.30 10.45
CA ARG A 202 2.14 -18.12 10.09
C ARG A 202 0.94 -18.50 9.23
N LEU A 203 1.10 -19.45 8.32
CA LEU A 203 0.01 -19.94 7.46
C LEU A 203 -1.07 -20.63 8.30
N ALA A 204 -0.67 -21.53 9.19
CA ALA A 204 -1.56 -22.22 10.12
C ALA A 204 -2.31 -21.20 10.99
N ALA A 205 -1.63 -20.19 11.55
CA ALA A 205 -2.27 -19.15 12.35
C ALA A 205 -3.35 -18.38 11.55
N ILE A 206 -3.06 -17.99 10.30
CA ILE A 206 -4.02 -17.29 9.43
C ILE A 206 -5.22 -18.19 9.10
N ARG A 207 -4.97 -19.47 8.81
CA ARG A 207 -6.03 -20.44 8.48
C ARG A 207 -6.88 -20.77 9.71
N GLN A 208 -6.26 -20.93 10.89
CA GLN A 208 -6.95 -21.19 12.16
C GLN A 208 -7.89 -20.04 12.52
N ALA A 209 -7.47 -18.78 12.28
CA ALA A 209 -8.31 -17.61 12.52
C ALA A 209 -9.59 -17.57 11.67
N ARG A 210 -9.60 -18.23 10.49
CA ARG A 210 -10.77 -18.27 9.59
C ARG A 210 -11.51 -19.60 9.59
N TYR A 211 -10.82 -20.71 9.84
CA TYR A 211 -11.34 -22.08 9.83
C TYR A 211 -10.76 -22.85 11.01
N PRO A 212 -11.20 -22.54 12.23
CA PRO A 212 -10.64 -23.10 13.45
C PRO A 212 -10.79 -24.62 13.47
N ASP A 213 -9.76 -25.29 14.00
CA ASP A 213 -9.71 -26.73 14.32
C ASP A 213 -9.93 -27.66 13.12
N SER A 214 -9.63 -27.15 11.92
CA SER A 214 -9.75 -27.89 10.67
C SER A 214 -8.43 -28.52 10.25
N ARG A 215 -8.49 -29.64 9.51
CA ARG A 215 -7.31 -30.23 8.86
C ARG A 215 -6.59 -29.20 7.97
N TYR A 216 -7.35 -28.37 7.27
CA TYR A 216 -6.84 -27.29 6.41
C TYR A 216 -5.97 -26.27 7.18
N ALA A 217 -6.31 -25.97 8.43
CA ALA A 217 -5.55 -25.07 9.30
C ALA A 217 -4.43 -25.76 10.08
N SER A 218 -4.34 -27.09 10.05
CA SER A 218 -3.31 -27.83 10.78
C SER A 218 -1.91 -27.49 10.28
N LEU A 219 -0.96 -27.43 11.20
CA LEU A 219 0.44 -27.13 10.90
C LEU A 219 1.05 -28.17 9.93
N ALA A 220 0.68 -29.45 10.09
CA ALA A 220 1.12 -30.53 9.20
C ALA A 220 0.68 -30.28 7.75
N GLN A 221 -0.62 -30.05 7.53
CA GLN A 221 -1.15 -29.75 6.19
C GLN A 221 -0.51 -28.50 5.58
N CYS A 222 -0.30 -27.45 6.37
CA CYS A 222 0.35 -26.23 5.90
C CYS A 222 1.80 -26.49 5.46
N ARG A 223 2.56 -27.29 6.22
CA ARG A 223 3.94 -27.67 5.86
C ARG A 223 3.98 -28.47 4.56
N ASP A 224 3.10 -29.47 4.43
CA ASP A 224 3.06 -30.34 3.26
C ASP A 224 2.73 -29.55 1.98
N GLU A 225 1.71 -28.68 2.03
CA GLU A 225 1.32 -27.83 0.90
C GLU A 225 2.42 -26.83 0.52
N LEU A 226 3.05 -26.18 1.50
CA LEU A 226 4.13 -25.23 1.24
C LEU A 226 5.36 -25.92 0.62
N ALA A 227 5.74 -27.08 1.15
CA ALA A 227 6.86 -27.85 0.60
C ALA A 227 6.56 -28.34 -0.82
N ALA A 228 5.31 -28.74 -1.11
CA ALA A 228 4.90 -29.09 -2.47
C ALA A 228 4.98 -27.89 -3.43
N ALA A 229 4.50 -26.72 -3.00
CA ALA A 229 4.56 -25.50 -3.79
C ALA A 229 6.01 -25.06 -4.05
N GLU A 230 6.88 -25.14 -3.05
CA GLU A 230 8.30 -24.79 -3.16
C GLU A 230 9.03 -25.64 -4.21
N ARG A 231 8.79 -26.96 -4.23
CA ARG A 231 9.33 -27.84 -5.27
C ARG A 231 8.90 -27.44 -6.68
N LEU A 232 7.65 -27.00 -6.86
CA LEU A 232 7.17 -26.50 -8.14
C LEU A 232 7.90 -25.19 -8.51
N PHE A 233 8.05 -24.27 -7.58
CA PHE A 233 8.72 -22.99 -7.84
C PHE A 233 10.18 -23.16 -8.21
N GLU A 234 10.92 -24.00 -7.47
CA GLU A 234 12.32 -24.30 -7.73
C GLU A 234 12.53 -24.94 -9.10
N ARG A 235 11.70 -25.93 -9.46
CA ARG A 235 11.76 -26.62 -10.75
C ARG A 235 11.67 -25.67 -11.94
N HIS A 236 10.86 -24.62 -11.81
CA HIS A 236 10.64 -23.61 -12.86
C HIS A 236 11.47 -22.33 -12.67
N ALA A 237 12.39 -22.31 -11.71
CA ALA A 237 13.21 -21.15 -11.36
C ALA A 237 12.38 -19.86 -11.16
N LEU A 238 11.21 -19.98 -10.53
CA LEU A 238 10.32 -18.84 -10.34
C LEU A 238 10.86 -17.88 -9.28
N PRO A 239 10.68 -16.55 -9.44
CA PRO A 239 10.93 -15.62 -8.35
C PRO A 239 9.93 -15.88 -7.22
N VAL A 240 10.45 -16.26 -6.05
CA VAL A 240 9.67 -16.51 -4.82
C VAL A 240 9.86 -15.35 -3.85
N LEU A 241 8.77 -14.86 -3.27
CA LEU A 241 8.78 -13.86 -2.21
C LEU A 241 8.15 -14.44 -0.94
N ASP A 242 8.93 -14.46 0.15
CA ASP A 242 8.44 -14.81 1.48
C ASP A 242 7.75 -13.60 2.12
N THR A 243 6.44 -13.73 2.37
CA THR A 243 5.57 -12.68 2.90
C THR A 243 5.35 -12.78 4.41
N SER A 244 6.07 -13.65 5.13
CA SER A 244 5.81 -13.99 6.55
C SER A 244 5.74 -12.78 7.47
N ARG A 245 6.54 -11.76 7.21
CA ARG A 245 6.71 -10.56 8.05
C ARG A 245 6.54 -9.25 7.28
N MET A 246 5.97 -9.32 6.08
CA MET A 246 5.82 -8.15 5.21
C MET A 246 4.40 -7.62 5.26
N SER A 247 4.26 -6.30 5.16
CA SER A 247 2.99 -5.64 4.89
C SER A 247 2.59 -5.80 3.42
N VAL A 248 1.33 -5.53 3.08
CA VAL A 248 0.86 -5.60 1.68
C VAL A 248 1.60 -4.59 0.79
N GLU A 249 1.91 -3.42 1.34
CA GLU A 249 2.69 -2.36 0.70
C GLU A 249 4.12 -2.84 0.38
N GLU A 250 4.78 -3.49 1.35
CA GLU A 250 6.13 -4.05 1.17
C GLU A 250 6.15 -5.18 0.12
N ILE A 251 5.17 -6.08 0.18
CA ILE A 251 5.01 -7.17 -0.81
C ILE A 251 4.85 -6.56 -2.21
N ALA A 252 3.95 -5.60 -2.38
CA ALA A 252 3.70 -4.94 -3.65
C ALA A 252 4.94 -4.22 -4.20
N ALA A 253 5.68 -3.51 -3.34
CA ALA A 253 6.91 -2.83 -3.72
C ALA A 253 8.00 -3.80 -4.21
N ARG A 254 8.14 -4.96 -3.55
CA ARG A 254 9.09 -6.03 -3.93
C ARG A 254 8.70 -6.73 -5.22
N LEU A 255 7.41 -7.02 -5.41
CA LEU A 255 6.93 -7.68 -6.62
C LEU A 255 7.15 -6.83 -7.87
N ARG A 256 7.04 -5.50 -7.75
CA ARG A 256 7.28 -4.56 -8.85
C ARG A 256 8.76 -4.39 -9.19
N SER A 257 9.66 -4.56 -8.23
CA SER A 257 11.11 -4.36 -8.41
C SER A 257 11.85 -5.61 -8.86
N GLN A 258 11.22 -6.78 -8.82
CA GLN A 258 11.78 -8.02 -9.35
C GLN A 258 11.56 -8.08 -10.88
N PRO A 259 12.63 -8.07 -11.69
CA PRO A 259 12.52 -8.17 -13.15
C PRO A 259 11.86 -9.48 -13.58
#